data_AF-A0A7W1PS04-F1
#
_entry.id   AF-A0A7W1PS04-F1
#
_cell.length_a   1.000
_cell.length_b   1.000
_cell.length_c   1.000
_cell.angle_alpha   90.00
_cell.angle_beta   90.00
_cell.angle_gamma   90.00
#
_symmetry.space_group_name_H-M   'P 1'
#
loop_
_entity.id
_entity.type
_entity.pdbx_description
1 polymer ?
#
loop_
_entity_poly.entity_id
_entity_poly.type
_entity_poly.pdbx_seq_one_letter_code
_entity_poly.pdbx_strand_id
1 'polypeptide(L)'
;MNGQLQQKKTIWVVGRILLRFLILNTIIFAVAYVIAMAKFMIHPIGQFESSFPFKMYVSAFFLSNLIYIIGNLYEYIYLKLWAKPIDLAGNEKMFFKAGIIMVGIVNLTGVIIYFIHYFR
;
A
#
# COMPACT_ATOMS: atom_id res chain seq x y z
N MET A 1 17.99 6.37 33.76
CA MET A 1 17.53 5.06 33.26
C MET A 1 16.24 5.10 32.42
N ASN A 2 15.39 6.15 32.48
CA ASN A 2 14.16 6.22 31.67
C ASN A 2 14.37 6.48 30.16
N GLY A 3 15.46 7.14 29.76
CA GLY A 3 15.72 7.46 28.34
C GLY A 3 16.06 6.26 27.45
N GLN A 4 16.78 5.26 27.98
CA GLN A 4 17.15 4.04 27.22
C GLN A 4 15.94 3.13 26.96
N LEU A 5 15.00 3.06 27.91
CA LEU A 5 13.75 2.32 27.73
C LEU A 5 12.81 2.98 26.71
N GLN A 6 12.78 4.31 26.66
CA GLN A 6 12.03 5.05 25.64
C GLN A 6 12.65 4.88 24.24
N GLN A 7 13.98 4.93 24.10
CA GLN A 7 14.64 4.69 22.81
C GLN A 7 14.39 3.27 22.27
N LYS A 8 14.48 2.23 23.11
CA LYS A 8 14.17 0.85 22.68
C LYS A 8 12.73 0.70 22.20
N LYS A 9 11.77 1.36 22.85
CA LYS A 9 10.36 1.38 22.41
C LYS A 9 10.20 2.05 21.05
N THR A 10 10.86 3.20 20.83
CA THR A 10 10.77 3.93 19.56
C THR A 10 11.35 3.12 18.38
N ILE A 11 12.52 2.49 18.56
CA ILE A 11 13.14 1.65 17.52
C ILE A 11 12.21 0.49 17.12
N TRP A 12 11.58 -0.15 18.10
CA TRP A 12 10.63 -1.24 17.86
C TRP A 12 9.39 -0.79 17.06
N VAL A 13 8.88 0.41 17.35
CA VAL A 13 7.73 0.99 16.65
C VAL A 13 8.09 1.35 15.21
N VAL A 14 9.24 1.99 15.00
CA VAL A 14 9.73 2.34 13.65
C VAL A 14 10.00 1.09 12.83
N GLY A 15 10.66 0.07 13.40
CA GLY A 15 10.91 -1.20 12.73
C GLY A 15 9.62 -1.91 12.28
N ARG A 16 8.55 -1.83 13.09
CA ARG A 16 7.25 -2.40 12.75
C ARG A 16 6.58 -1.65 11.58
N ILE A 17 6.65 -0.32 11.57
CA ILE A 17 6.14 0.53 10.47
C ILE A 17 6.87 0.17 9.18
N LEU A 18 8.20 0.08 9.21
CA LEU A 18 9.01 -0.29 8.05
C LEU A 18 8.70 -1.71 7.55
N LEU A 19 8.53 -2.67 8.46
CA LEU A 19 8.13 -4.03 8.10
C LEU A 19 6.78 -4.05 7.37
N ARG A 20 5.77 -3.36 7.89
CA ARG A 20 4.44 -3.31 7.27
C ARG A 20 4.43 -2.54 5.96
N PHE A 21 5.21 -1.47 5.87
CA PHE A 21 5.47 -0.79 4.61
C PHE A 21 6.06 -1.74 3.56
N LEU A 22 7.06 -2.54 3.94
CA LEU A 22 7.66 -3.54 3.04
C LEU A 22 6.62 -4.60 2.63
N ILE A 23 5.85 -5.13 3.59
CA ILE A 23 4.78 -6.10 3.30
C ILE A 23 3.76 -5.51 2.32
N LEU A 24 3.31 -4.27 2.51
CA LEU A 24 2.35 -3.61 1.62
C LEU A 24 2.90 -3.52 0.19
N ASN A 25 4.17 -3.13 0.04
CA ASN A 25 4.81 -3.04 -1.27
C ASN A 25 5.02 -4.41 -1.91
N THR A 26 5.36 -5.44 -1.13
CA THR A 26 5.41 -6.83 -1.61
C THR A 26 4.05 -7.31 -2.10
N ILE A 27 2.95 -6.97 -1.41
CA ILE A 27 1.59 -7.30 -1.85
C ILE A 27 1.28 -6.62 -3.18
N ILE A 28 1.57 -5.33 -3.30
CA ILE A 28 1.35 -4.56 -4.55
C ILE A 28 2.11 -5.20 -5.71
N PHE A 29 3.38 -5.55 -5.49
CA PHE A 29 4.20 -6.22 -6.49
C PHE A 29 3.64 -7.61 -6.86
N ALA A 30 3.28 -8.44 -5.87
CA ALA A 30 2.73 -9.77 -6.10
C ALA A 30 1.42 -9.71 -6.90
N VAL A 31 0.51 -8.79 -6.57
CA VAL A 31 -0.75 -8.62 -7.29
C VAL A 31 -0.50 -8.17 -8.74
N ALA A 32 0.37 -7.19 -8.95
CA ALA A 32 0.72 -6.73 -10.29
C ALA A 32 1.35 -7.85 -11.13
N TYR A 33 2.21 -8.68 -10.53
CA TYR A 33 2.82 -9.83 -11.18
C TYR A 33 1.77 -10.89 -11.58
N VAL A 34 0.84 -11.22 -10.69
CA VAL A 34 -0.27 -12.15 -11.00
C VAL A 34 -1.12 -11.63 -12.16
N ILE A 35 -1.44 -10.34 -12.19
CA ILE A 35 -2.20 -9.73 -13.29
C ILE A 35 -1.42 -9.77 -14.61
N ALA A 36 -0.12 -9.47 -14.57
CA ALA A 36 0.73 -9.55 -15.75
C ALA A 36 0.80 -10.99 -16.30
N MET A 37 0.94 -11.98 -15.42
CA MET A 37 0.98 -13.39 -15.79
C MET A 37 -0.38 -13.87 -16.34
N ALA A 38 -1.50 -13.46 -15.74
CA ALA A 38 -2.83 -13.74 -16.25
C ALA A 38 -3.05 -13.13 -17.65
N LYS A 39 -2.61 -11.88 -17.87
CA LYS A 39 -2.66 -11.24 -19.19
C LYS A 39 -1.83 -12.03 -20.21
N PHE A 40 -0.61 -12.45 -19.85
CA PHE A 40 0.27 -13.21 -20.74
C PHE A 40 -0.33 -14.55 -21.17
N MET A 41 -1.05 -15.25 -20.26
CA MET A 41 -1.72 -16.51 -20.60
C MET A 41 -2.88 -16.33 -21.58
N ILE A 42 -3.59 -15.21 -21.53
CA ILE A 42 -4.73 -14.92 -22.43
C ILE A 42 -4.24 -14.39 -23.79
N HIS A 43 -3.20 -13.56 -23.79
CA HIS A 43 -2.63 -12.95 -24.99
C HIS A 43 -1.11 -13.16 -25.04
N PRO A 44 -0.63 -14.32 -25.54
CA PRO A 44 0.80 -14.63 -25.61
C PRO A 44 1.56 -13.84 -26.68
N ILE A 45 0.87 -12.99 -27.47
CA ILE A 45 1.43 -12.32 -28.65
C ILE A 45 1.36 -10.81 -28.43
N GLY A 46 2.46 -10.23 -27.92
CA GLY A 46 2.61 -8.78 -27.82
C GLY A 46 3.50 -8.37 -26.64
N GLN A 47 4.81 -8.34 -26.84
CA GLN A 47 5.80 -7.87 -25.87
C GLN A 47 5.61 -6.40 -25.41
N PHE A 48 4.66 -5.65 -25.99
CA PHE A 48 4.57 -4.19 -25.87
C PHE A 48 3.28 -3.61 -25.27
N GLU A 49 2.29 -4.42 -24.88
CA GLU A 49 1.18 -3.92 -24.04
C GLU A 49 1.42 -4.13 -22.53
N SER A 50 2.67 -4.00 -22.10
CA SER A 50 3.05 -3.97 -20.68
C SER A 50 2.47 -2.76 -19.93
N SER A 51 1.94 -1.77 -20.66
CA SER A 51 1.45 -0.53 -20.08
C SER A 51 0.30 -0.72 -19.11
N PHE A 52 -0.58 -1.72 -19.30
CA PHE A 52 -1.73 -1.90 -18.42
C PHE A 52 -1.35 -2.44 -17.02
N PRO A 53 -0.67 -3.61 -16.89
CA PRO A 53 -0.22 -4.08 -15.57
C PRO A 53 0.73 -3.09 -14.89
N PHE A 54 1.58 -2.41 -15.67
CA PHE A 54 2.48 -1.39 -15.15
C PHE A 54 1.73 -0.15 -14.62
N LYS A 55 0.75 0.39 -15.34
CA LYS A 55 -0.09 1.52 -14.87
C LYS A 55 -0.86 1.16 -13.60
N MET A 56 -1.33 -0.08 -13.48
CA MET A 56 -1.98 -0.57 -12.26
C MET A 56 -1.01 -0.65 -11.10
N TYR A 57 0.19 -1.20 -11.32
CA TYR A 57 1.25 -1.23 -10.32
C TYR A 57 1.61 0.17 -9.81
N VAL A 58 1.89 1.11 -10.73
CA VAL A 58 2.25 2.49 -10.37
C VAL A 58 1.12 3.16 -9.60
N SER A 59 -0.13 3.04 -10.06
CA SER A 59 -1.29 3.62 -9.37
C SER A 59 -1.48 3.03 -7.97
N ALA A 60 -1.39 1.71 -7.82
CA ALA A 60 -1.54 1.03 -6.54
C ALA A 60 -0.39 1.37 -5.59
N PHE A 61 0.84 1.40 -6.11
CA PHE A 61 2.03 1.81 -5.36
C PHE A 61 1.88 3.24 -4.84
N PHE A 62 1.54 4.21 -5.70
CA PHE A 62 1.40 5.59 -5.27
C PHE A 62 0.24 5.78 -4.29
N LEU A 63 -0.97 5.31 -4.61
CA LEU A 63 -2.13 5.56 -3.75
C LEU A 63 -2.03 4.85 -2.40
N SER A 64 -1.63 3.59 -2.36
CA SER A 64 -1.55 2.84 -1.10
C SER A 64 -0.43 3.37 -0.19
N ASN A 65 0.73 3.75 -0.76
CA ASN A 65 1.79 4.38 0.03
C ASN A 65 1.42 5.79 0.48
N LEU A 66 0.72 6.57 -0.35
CA LEU A 66 0.24 7.90 0.00
C LEU A 66 -0.74 7.84 1.18
N ILE A 67 -1.74 6.96 1.13
CA ILE A 67 -2.71 6.74 2.22
C ILE A 67 -1.98 6.31 3.49
N TYR A 68 -1.02 5.39 3.37
CA TYR A 68 -0.28 4.89 4.52
C TYR A 68 0.58 5.98 5.17
N ILE A 69 1.35 6.74 4.39
CA ILE A 69 2.25 7.78 4.91
C ILE A 69 1.46 8.98 5.44
N ILE A 70 0.54 9.53 4.63
CA ILE A 70 -0.24 10.72 5.02
C ILE A 70 -1.16 10.38 6.18
N GLY A 71 -1.82 9.22 6.16
CA GLY A 71 -2.70 8.80 7.26
C GLY A 71 -1.97 8.74 8.60
N ASN A 72 -0.81 8.06 8.63
CA ASN A 72 0.01 7.99 9.84
C ASN A 72 0.57 9.37 10.24
N LEU A 73 0.98 10.21 9.29
CA LEU A 73 1.52 11.54 9.57
C LEU A 73 0.45 12.50 10.13
N TYR A 74 -0.72 12.53 9.50
CA TYR A 74 -1.84 13.35 9.92
C TYR A 74 -2.28 12.99 11.33
N GLU A 75 -2.42 11.69 11.61
CA GLU A 75 -2.81 11.20 12.92
C GLU A 75 -1.77 11.52 14.00
N TYR A 76 -0.48 11.40 13.67
CA TYR A 76 0.59 11.81 14.57
C TYR A 76 0.51 13.31 14.91
N ILE A 77 0.32 14.17 13.90
CA ILE A 77 0.18 15.61 14.09
C ILE A 77 -1.06 15.92 14.91
N TYR A 78 -2.19 15.30 14.60
CA TYR A 78 -3.45 15.46 15.32
C TYR A 78 -3.30 15.10 16.80
N LEU A 79 -2.80 13.90 17.13
CA LEU A 79 -2.63 13.48 18.51
C LEU A 79 -1.68 14.39 19.29
N LYS A 80 -0.63 14.89 18.64
CA LYS A 80 0.32 15.83 19.23
C LYS A 80 -0.29 17.21 19.50
N LEU A 81 -1.07 17.75 18.55
CA LEU A 81 -1.76 19.03 18.70
C LEU A 81 -2.78 19.01 19.84
N TRP A 82 -3.44 17.86 20.05
CA TRP A 82 -4.48 17.71 21.07
C TRP A 82 -4.00 17.07 22.38
N ALA A 83 -2.67 16.90 22.56
CA ALA A 83 -2.06 16.27 23.74
C ALA A 83 -2.69 14.93 24.15
N LYS A 84 -3.22 14.17 23.18
CA LYS A 84 -3.85 12.87 23.41
C LYS A 84 -2.78 11.78 23.55
N PRO A 85 -3.05 10.70 24.31
CA PRO A 85 -2.13 9.57 24.37
C PRO A 85 -1.91 9.00 22.97
N ILE A 86 -0.64 8.87 22.59
CA ILE A 86 -0.24 8.43 21.25
C ILE A 86 -0.27 6.89 21.19
N ASP A 87 -1.35 6.32 20.62
CA ASP A 87 -1.40 4.91 20.24
C ASP A 87 -1.01 4.72 18.76
N LEU A 88 0.30 4.78 18.49
CA LEU A 88 0.85 4.54 17.16
C LEU A 88 0.54 3.13 16.63
N ALA A 89 0.38 2.13 17.50
CA ALA A 89 0.23 0.74 17.07
C ALA A 89 -1.18 0.44 16.56
N GLY A 90 -2.21 0.96 17.23
CA GLY A 90 -3.60 0.84 16.80
C GLY A 90 -3.85 1.58 15.48
N ASN A 91 -3.39 2.82 15.40
CA ASN A 91 -3.61 3.68 14.25
C ASN A 91 -2.88 3.17 13.00
N GLU A 92 -1.63 2.74 13.15
CA GLU A 92 -0.85 2.17 12.05
C GLU A 92 -1.52 0.92 11.47
N LYS A 93 -2.14 0.06 12.30
CA LYS A 93 -2.90 -1.11 11.83
C LYS A 93 -4.12 -0.70 11.00
N MET A 94 -4.80 0.38 11.37
CA MET A 94 -5.94 0.90 10.61
C MET A 94 -5.49 1.37 9.22
N PHE A 95 -4.41 2.16 9.15
CA PHE A 95 -3.88 2.65 7.88
C PHE A 95 -3.25 1.56 7.02
N PHE A 96 -2.61 0.55 7.62
CA PHE A 96 -2.15 -0.63 6.90
C PHE A 96 -3.32 -1.36 6.23
N LYS A 97 -4.42 -1.57 6.97
CA LYS A 97 -5.65 -2.18 6.42
C LYS A 97 -6.25 -1.32 5.31
N ALA A 98 -6.32 -0.01 5.49
CA ALA A 98 -6.78 0.93 4.46
C ALA A 98 -5.91 0.86 3.20
N GLY A 99 -4.58 0.77 3.35
CA GLY A 99 -3.64 0.58 2.24
C GLY A 99 -3.93 -0.70 1.45
N ILE A 100 -4.14 -1.83 2.13
CA ILE A 100 -4.52 -3.10 1.49
C ILE A 100 -5.86 -3.00 0.75
N ILE A 101 -6.87 -2.39 1.38
CA ILE A 101 -8.18 -2.18 0.73
C ILE A 101 -8.00 -1.34 -0.54
N MET A 102 -7.16 -0.30 -0.49
CA MET A 102 -6.88 0.53 -1.66
C MET A 102 -6.20 -0.26 -2.78
N VAL A 103 -5.27 -1.17 -2.47
CA VAL A 103 -4.69 -2.10 -3.46
C VAL A 103 -5.82 -2.87 -4.13
N GLY A 104 -6.76 -3.42 -3.37
CA GLY A 104 -7.93 -4.12 -3.90
C GLY A 104 -8.78 -3.26 -4.84
N ILE A 105 -9.13 -2.04 -4.42
CA ILE A 105 -9.93 -1.10 -5.21
C ILE A 105 -9.24 -0.78 -6.53
N VAL A 106 -7.97 -0.35 -6.49
CA VAL A 106 -7.22 0.03 -7.70
C VAL A 106 -7.12 -1.15 -8.66
N ASN A 107 -6.86 -2.35 -8.15
CA ASN A 107 -6.74 -3.53 -8.99
C ASN A 107 -8.08 -3.96 -9.62
N LEU A 108 -9.16 -3.97 -8.83
CA LEU A 108 -10.51 -4.27 -9.34
C LEU A 108 -10.94 -3.26 -10.40
N THR A 109 -10.77 -1.96 -10.14
CA THR A 109 -11.10 -0.90 -11.10
C THR A 109 -10.29 -1.04 -12.38
N GLY A 110 -8.99 -1.32 -12.28
CA GLY A 110 -8.15 -1.55 -13.46
C GLY A 110 -8.64 -2.73 -14.31
N VAL A 111 -8.94 -3.87 -13.68
CA VAL A 111 -9.48 -5.05 -14.37
C VAL A 111 -10.82 -4.74 -15.06
N ILE A 112 -11.73 -4.03 -14.39
CA ILE A 112 -13.02 -3.63 -14.99
C ILE A 112 -12.79 -2.75 -16.23
N ILE A 113 -11.91 -1.75 -16.13
CA ILE A 113 -11.58 -0.86 -17.26
C ILE A 113 -11.00 -1.66 -18.43
N TYR A 114 -10.14 -2.66 -18.15
CA TYR A 114 -9.59 -3.55 -19.17
C TYR A 114 -10.69 -4.32 -19.90
N PHE A 115 -11.64 -4.92 -19.18
CA PHE A 115 -12.75 -5.63 -19.80
C PHE A 115 -13.63 -4.69 -20.64
N ILE A 116 -13.93 -3.49 -20.15
CA ILE A 116 -14.70 -2.48 -20.93
C ILE A 116 -13.98 -2.14 -22.23
N HIS A 117 -12.66 -1.94 -22.19
CA HIS A 117 -11.88 -1.63 -23.39
C HIS A 117 -11.76 -2.85 -24.32
N TYR A 118 -11.79 -4.07 -23.78
CA TYR A 118 -11.70 -5.29 -24.58
C TYR A 118 -12.99 -5.58 -25.37
N PHE A 119 -14.16 -5.30 -24.78
CA PHE A 119 -15.47 -5.56 -25.41
C PHE A 119 -16.00 -4.41 -26.27
N ARG A 120 -15.26 -3.30 -26.35
CA ARG A 120 -15.61 -2.13 -27.18
C ARG A 120 -14.76 -2.10 -28.44
#